data_AF-A0A6J7ZIM5-F1
#
_entry.id   AF-A0A6J7ZIM5-F1
#
_cell.length_a   1.000
_cell.length_b   1.000
_cell.length_c   1.000
_cell.angle_alpha   90.00
_cell.angle_beta   90.00
_cell.angle_gamma   90.00
#
_symmetry.space_group_name_H-M   'P 1'
#
loop_
_entity.id
_entity.type
_entity.pdbx_description
1 polymer ?
#
loop_
_entity_poly.entity_id
_entity_poly.type
_entity_poly.pdbx_seq_one_letter_code
_entity_poly.pdbx_strand_id
1 'polypeptide(L)' 'MQIQSTIDSQELLRRYLAGERDFNHINLIGAHLCQVNLVGANLIGASLDRADLTRAILHELFPVRLSESP' A
#
# COMPACT_ATOMS: atom_id res chain seq x y z
N MET A 1 20.25 -12.22 -1.60
CA MET A 1 19.47 -12.62 -0.42
C MET A 1 18.69 -11.38 0.03
N GLN A 2 17.48 -11.18 -0.49
CA GLN A 2 16.63 -10.09 0.00
C GLN A 2 16.07 -10.53 1.35
N ILE A 3 16.68 -9.99 2.39
CA ILE A 3 16.09 -9.93 3.73
C ILE A 3 14.65 -9.42 3.56
N GLN A 4 13.67 -10.18 4.06
CA GLN A 4 12.33 -9.66 4.29
C GLN A 4 12.44 -8.61 5.39
N SER A 5 12.86 -7.41 5.02
CA SER A 5 12.88 -6.27 5.92
C SER A 5 11.43 -5.90 6.16
N THR A 6 10.91 -6.27 7.33
CA THR A 6 9.66 -5.74 7.86
C THR A 6 9.71 -4.22 7.69
N ILE A 7 8.84 -3.65 6.86
CA ILE A 7 8.74 -2.20 6.73
C ILE A 7 7.66 -1.76 7.71
N ASP A 8 7.96 -0.75 8.53
CA ASP A 8 6.94 -0.16 9.38
C ASP A 8 6.00 0.74 8.55
N SER A 9 4.91 1.18 9.17
CA SER A 9 3.92 2.02 8.49
C SER A 9 4.45 3.39 8.09
N GLN A 10 5.47 3.91 8.77
CA GLN A 10 6.08 5.20 8.44
C GLN A 10 6.95 5.09 7.18
N GLU A 11 7.74 4.03 7.07
CA GLU A 11 8.54 3.75 5.88
C GLU A 11 7.66 3.41 4.67
N LEU A 12 6.59 2.63 4.86
CA LEU A 12 5.60 2.38 3.82
C LEU A 12 5.00 3.70 3.30
N LEU A 13 4.61 4.60 4.20
CA LEU A 13 4.04 5.89 3.81
C LEU A 13 5.06 6.76 3.09
N ARG A 14 6.32 6.76 3.54
CA ARG A 14 7.40 7.51 2.89
C ARG A 14 7.60 7.06 1.44
N ARG A 15 7.64 5.75 1.20
CA ARG A 15 7.75 5.17 -0.15
C ARG A 15 6.55 5.49 -1.01
N TYR A 16 5.35 5.38 -0.45
CA TYR A 16 4.12 5.74 -1.13
C TYR A 16 4.12 7.22 -1.56
N LEU A 17 4.57 8.12 -0.68
CA LEU A 17 4.73 9.54 -0.96
C LEU A 17 5.83 9.82 -2.00
N ALA A 18 6.84 8.95 -2.10
CA ALA A 18 7.86 9.02 -3.15
C ALA A 18 7.37 8.52 -4.52
N GLY A 19 6.12 8.04 -4.61
CA GLY A 19 5.53 7.54 -5.86
C GLY A 19 5.64 6.02 -6.02
N GLU A 20 6.23 5.31 -5.06
CA GLU A 20 6.23 3.85 -5.08
C GLU A 20 4.79 3.34 -4.91
N ARG A 21 4.41 2.40 -5.77
CA ARG A 21 3.09 1.75 -5.72
C ARG A 21 3.22 0.24 -5.61
N ASP A 22 4.40 -0.33 -5.83
CA ASP A 22 4.60 -1.77 -5.75
C ASP A 22 5.05 -2.17 -4.35
N PHE A 23 4.12 -2.74 -3.59
CA PHE A 23 4.30 -3.22 -2.22
C PHE A 23 3.91 -4.71 -2.16
N ASN A 24 4.20 -5.45 -3.22
CA ASN A 24 3.89 -6.87 -3.31
C ASN A 24 4.77 -7.71 -2.36
N HIS A 25 4.18 -8.72 -1.73
CA HIS A 25 4.87 -9.67 -0.84
C HIS A 25 5.61 -9.04 0.36
N ILE A 26 5.25 -7.82 0.77
CA ILE A 26 5.86 -7.19 1.94
C ILE A 26 5.28 -7.71 3.24
N ASN A 27 6.09 -7.68 4.30
CA ASN A 27 5.65 -8.03 5.65
C ASN A 27 5.18 -6.77 6.39
N LEU A 28 3.87 -6.68 6.63
CA LEU A 28 3.19 -5.63 7.40
C LEU A 28 2.49 -6.20 8.65
N ILE A 29 2.98 -7.32 9.17
CA ILE A 29 2.40 -7.97 10.35
C ILE A 29 2.47 -6.99 11.53
N GLY A 30 1.31 -6.70 12.13
CA GLY A 30 1.19 -5.75 13.24
C GLY A 30 1.36 -4.27 12.86
N ALA A 31 1.36 -3.92 11.56
CA ALA A 31 1.54 -2.53 11.14
C ALA A 31 0.35 -1.65 11.55
N HIS A 32 0.63 -0.44 12.06
CA HIS A 32 -0.39 0.57 12.31
C HIS A 32 -0.69 1.36 11.03
N LEU A 33 -1.71 0.94 10.30
CA LEU A 33 -2.17 1.54 9.04
C LEU A 33 -3.54 2.24 9.19
N CYS A 34 -3.90 2.59 10.42
CA CYS A 34 -5.11 3.34 10.75
C CYS A 34 -5.16 4.66 9.98
N GLN A 35 -6.29 4.91 9.31
CA GLN A 35 -6.56 6.13 8.52
C GLN A 35 -5.57 6.41 7.37
N VAL A 36 -4.77 5.41 6.95
CA VAL A 36 -3.81 5.58 5.85
C VAL A 36 -4.53 5.48 4.49
N ASN A 37 -4.15 6.34 3.55
CA ASN A 37 -4.57 6.26 2.16
C ASN A 37 -3.47 5.63 1.30
N LEU A 38 -3.70 4.40 0.84
CA LEU A 38 -2.82 3.65 -0.07
C LEU A 38 -3.56 3.32 -1.37
N VAL A 39 -4.38 4.25 -1.87
CA VAL A 39 -5.12 4.05 -3.12
C VAL A 39 -4.18 3.75 -4.28
N GLY A 40 -4.45 2.67 -5.00
CA GLY A 40 -3.60 2.21 -6.09
C GLY A 40 -2.26 1.60 -5.66
N ALA A 41 -2.04 1.35 -4.37
CA ALA A 41 -0.91 0.55 -3.91
C ALA A 41 -1.16 -0.95 -4.22
N ASN A 42 -0.21 -1.59 -4.88
CA ASN A 42 -0.18 -3.02 -5.08
C ASN A 42 0.28 -3.72 -3.80
N LEU A 43 -0.65 -4.27 -3.04
CA LEU A 43 -0.38 -5.06 -1.83
C LEU A 43 -0.54 -6.57 -2.07
N ILE A 44 -0.44 -7.03 -3.33
CA ILE A 44 -0.61 -8.46 -3.66
C ILE A 44 0.42 -9.30 -2.90
N GLY A 45 -0.06 -10.27 -2.13
CA GLY A 45 0.79 -11.16 -1.34
C GLY A 45 1.39 -10.55 -0.07
N ALA A 46 1.03 -9.30 0.29
CA ALA A 46 1.50 -8.68 1.53
C ALA A 46 0.89 -9.38 2.77
N SER A 47 1.72 -9.64 3.78
CA SER A 47 1.26 -10.19 5.07
C SER A 47 0.72 -9.06 5.94
N LEU A 48 -0.59 -9.05 6.19
CA LEU A 48 -1.29 -8.05 6.99
C LEU A 48 -1.78 -8.60 8.35
N ASP A 49 -1.24 -9.75 8.80
CA ASP A 49 -1.68 -10.36 10.05
C ASP A 49 -1.53 -9.37 11.23
N ARG A 50 -2.62 -9.16 11.98
CA ARG A 50 -2.69 -8.20 13.10
C ARG A 50 -2.41 -6.74 12.73
N ALA A 51 -2.38 -6.37 11.45
CA ALA A 51 -2.29 -4.96 11.06
C ALA A 51 -3.57 -4.21 11.46
N ASP A 52 -3.43 -2.98 11.96
CA ASP A 52 -4.56 -2.08 12.19
C ASP A 52 -4.90 -1.35 10.90
N LEU A 53 -5.97 -1.78 10.24
CA LEU A 53 -6.50 -1.18 9.00
C LEU A 53 -7.73 -0.30 9.26
N THR A 54 -7.96 0.13 10.51
CA THR A 54 -9.14 0.93 10.87
C THR A 54 -9.18 2.20 10.03
N ARG A 55 -10.24 2.37 9.22
CA ARG A 55 -10.42 3.50 8.29
C ARG A 55 -9.32 3.66 7.21
N ALA A 56 -8.54 2.62 6.94
CA ALA A 56 -7.59 2.63 5.83
C ALA A 56 -8.34 2.64 4.47
N ILE A 57 -7.75 3.27 3.46
CA ILE A 57 -8.30 3.34 2.10
C ILE A 57 -7.34 2.59 1.17
N LEU A 58 -7.77 1.43 0.65
CA LEU A 58 -6.95 0.49 -0.15
C LEU A 58 -7.54 0.18 -1.54
N HIS A 59 -8.41 1.03 -2.08
CA HIS A 59 -9.04 0.71 -3.38
C HIS A 59 -8.06 0.82 -4.54
N GLU A 60 -8.28 0.00 -5.57
CA GLU A 60 -7.55 0.12 -6.83
C GLU A 60 -7.84 1.48 -7.47
N LEU A 61 -6.79 2.13 -7.96
CA LEU A 61 -6.94 3.34 -8.74
C LEU A 61 -7.44 2.91 -10.11
N PHE A 62 -8.75 3.00 -10.35
CA PHE A 62 -9.27 2.91 -11.71
C PHE A 62 -8.61 4.03 -12.50
N PRO A 63 -7.82 3.75 -13.55
CA PRO A 63 -7.47 4.80 -14.48
C PRO A 63 -8.80 5.33 -15.01
N VAL A 64 -9.15 6.56 -14.67
CA VAL A 64 -10.14 7.31 -15.45
C VAL A 64 -9.57 7.25 -16.85
N ARG A 65 -10.14 6.38 -17.68
CA ARG A 65 -9.94 6.48 -19.13
C ARG A 65 -10.43 7.87 -19.43
N LEU A 66 -9.51 8.79 -19.68
CA LEU A 66 -9.75 9.94 -20.53
C LEU A 66 -10.17 9.32 -21.87
N SER A 67 -11.42 8.88 -21.93
CA SER A 67 -12.09 8.51 -23.15
C SER A 67 -12.25 9.83 -23.86
N GLU A 68 -11.27 10.10 -24.70
CA GLU A 68 -11.40 10.72 -26.00
C GLU A 68 -12.62 11.64 -26.08
N SER A 69 -12.39 12.92 -25.80
CA SER A 69 -13.24 13.97 -26.34
C SER A 69 -13.11 13.90 -27.86
N PRO A 70 -14.22 13.81 -28.62
CA PRO A 70 -14.19 13.76 -30.09
C PRO A 70 -13.58 15.02 -30.72
#